data_AF-A0A2E8AAC5-F1
#
_entry.id   AF-A0A2E8AAC5-F1
#
_cell.length_a   1.000
_cell.length_b   1.000
_cell.length_c   1.000
_cell.angle_alpha   90.00
_cell.angle_beta   90.00
_cell.angle_gamma   90.00
#
_symmetry.space_group_name_H-M   'P 1'
#
loop_
_entity.id
_entity.type
_entity.pdbx_description
1 polymer ?
#
loop_
_entity_poly.entity_id
_entity_poly.type
_entity_poly.pdbx_seq_one_letter_code
_entity_poly.pdbx_strand_id
1 'polypeptide(L)'
;MYDKLIIATLLFILGQTITWFSSYSQFVWDWAADKPITIALITAIPAALCFIYGIRFAFEYFNSGWGPRFYIFSLSFVVMPTLFWYFMNESFFTFKNIASTILAFAIVYIQMRLK
;
A
#
# COMPACT_ATOMS: atom_id res chain seq x y z
N MET A 1 21.71 6.43 0.83
CA MET A 1 20.65 7.49 0.79
C MET A 1 19.33 6.92 0.29
N TYR A 2 19.34 6.09 -0.75
CA TYR A 2 18.15 5.37 -1.23
C TYR A 2 17.80 4.13 -0.41
N ASP A 3 18.72 3.63 0.41
CA ASP A 3 18.55 2.41 1.23
C ASP A 3 17.33 2.53 2.16
N LYS A 4 17.16 3.71 2.77
CA LYS A 4 15.99 4.04 3.60
C LYS A 4 14.69 4.04 2.79
N LEU A 5 14.74 4.58 1.57
CA LEU A 5 13.57 4.59 0.69
C LEU A 5 13.17 3.17 0.29
N ILE A 6 14.14 2.32 -0.06
CA ILE A 6 13.89 0.91 -0.40
C ILE A 6 13.25 0.17 0.79
N ILE A 7 13.77 0.35 2.00
CA ILE A 7 13.19 -0.24 3.21
C ILE A 7 11.75 0.26 3.42
N ALA A 8 11.51 1.57 3.26
CA ALA A 8 10.17 2.14 3.34
C ALA A 8 9.22 1.53 2.28
N THR A 9 9.69 1.40 1.04
CA THR A 9 8.93 0.77 -0.05
C THR A 9 8.52 -0.65 0.29
N LEU A 10 9.46 -1.48 0.75
CA LEU A 10 9.19 -2.87 1.11
C LEU A 10 8.20 -2.98 2.27
N LEU A 11 8.38 -2.15 3.31
CA LEU A 11 7.45 -2.10 4.44
C LEU A 11 6.05 -1.62 4.02
N PHE A 12 5.94 -0.63 3.13
CA PHE A 12 4.66 -0.19 2.61
C PHE A 12 3.99 -1.22 1.72
N ILE A 13 4.73 -1.93 0.88
CA ILE A 13 4.18 -3.02 0.06
C ILE A 13 3.64 -4.13 0.97
N LEU A 14 4.43 -4.54 1.96
CA LEU A 14 4.02 -5.56 2.93
C LEU A 14 2.81 -5.11 3.75
N GLY A 15 2.85 -3.89 4.31
CA GLY A 15 1.76 -3.34 5.10
C GLY A 15 0.46 -3.25 4.31
N GLN A 16 0.51 -2.74 3.08
CA GLN A 16 -0.66 -2.69 2.20
C GLN A 16 -1.18 -4.07 1.81
N THR A 17 -0.30 -5.04 1.61
CA THR A 17 -0.68 -6.43 1.34
C THR A 17 -1.42 -7.03 2.53
N ILE A 18 -0.88 -6.89 3.74
CA ILE A 18 -1.52 -7.36 4.98
C ILE A 18 -2.86 -6.66 5.19
N THR A 19 -2.94 -5.35 4.95
CA THR A 19 -4.20 -4.60 5.03
C THR A 19 -5.21 -5.08 4.00
N TRP A 20 -4.78 -5.44 2.80
CA TRP A 20 -5.68 -6.02 1.80
C TRP A 20 -6.26 -7.34 2.31
N PHE A 21 -5.44 -8.25 2.83
CA PHE A 21 -5.93 -9.48 3.46
C PHE A 21 -6.84 -9.20 4.67
N SER A 22 -6.57 -8.15 5.44
CA SER A 22 -7.43 -7.78 6.55
C SER A 22 -8.83 -7.37 6.13
N SER A 23 -8.96 -6.62 5.04
CA SER A 23 -10.22 -5.97 4.65
C SER A 23 -10.99 -6.74 3.58
N TYR A 24 -10.29 -7.42 2.67
CA TYR A 24 -10.88 -8.05 1.49
C TYR A 24 -10.96 -9.57 1.56
N SER A 25 -10.29 -10.23 2.51
CA SER A 25 -10.36 -11.69 2.67
C SER A 25 -11.80 -12.20 2.84
N GLN A 26 -12.67 -11.41 3.47
CA GLN A 26 -14.10 -11.72 3.63
C GLN A 26 -14.85 -11.90 2.30
N PHE A 27 -14.37 -11.30 1.20
CA PHE A 27 -15.00 -11.41 -0.12
C PHE A 27 -14.42 -12.55 -0.96
N VAL A 28 -13.35 -13.18 -0.49
CA VAL A 28 -12.61 -14.23 -1.23
C VAL A 28 -12.76 -15.59 -0.56
N TRP A 29 -12.82 -15.64 0.76
CA TRP A 29 -12.92 -16.90 1.51
C TRP A 29 -14.01 -16.86 2.56
N ASP A 30 -14.91 -17.84 2.52
CA ASP A 30 -16.04 -17.95 3.46
C ASP A 30 -15.56 -18.08 4.92
N TRP A 31 -14.48 -18.83 5.17
CA TRP A 31 -13.93 -18.99 6.53
C TRP A 31 -13.45 -17.65 7.13
N ALA A 32 -12.99 -16.74 6.27
CA ALA A 32 -12.52 -15.43 6.64
C ALA A 32 -13.70 -14.48 6.91
N ALA A 33 -14.75 -14.59 6.11
CA ALA A 33 -16.02 -13.89 6.32
C ALA A 33 -16.66 -14.24 7.67
N ASP A 34 -16.51 -15.49 8.12
CA ASP A 34 -17.03 -15.94 9.42
C ASP A 34 -16.22 -15.44 10.63
N LYS A 35 -14.97 -14.99 10.44
CA LYS A 35 -14.04 -14.65 11.54
C LYS A 35 -13.36 -13.28 11.37
N PRO A 36 -14.12 -12.20 11.09
CA PRO A 36 -13.56 -10.88 10.79
C PRO A 36 -12.76 -10.32 11.97
N ILE A 37 -13.20 -10.55 13.21
CA ILE A 37 -12.49 -10.10 14.42
C ILE A 37 -11.14 -10.80 14.55
N THR A 38 -11.09 -12.11 14.29
CA THR A 38 -9.84 -12.87 14.40
C THR A 38 -8.84 -12.37 13.36
N ILE A 39 -9.30 -12.17 12.12
CA ILE A 39 -8.47 -11.62 11.05
C ILE A 39 -7.95 -10.24 11.43
N ALA A 40 -8.83 -9.34 11.89
CA ALA A 40 -8.42 -8.01 12.31
C ALA A 40 -7.36 -8.05 13.42
N LEU A 41 -7.49 -8.92 14.42
CA LEU A 41 -6.52 -9.04 15.51
C LEU A 41 -5.14 -9.51 15.04
N ILE A 42 -5.10 -10.47 14.10
CA ILE A 42 -3.82 -11.00 13.59
C ILE A 42 -3.16 -10.08 12.56
N THR A 43 -3.92 -9.29 11.80
CA THR A 43 -3.39 -8.43 10.73
C THR A 43 -3.14 -6.99 11.15
N ALA A 44 -3.91 -6.45 12.11
CA ALA A 44 -3.85 -5.03 12.45
C ALA A 44 -2.49 -4.63 13.03
N ILE A 45 -1.95 -5.41 13.97
CA ILE A 45 -0.67 -5.11 14.61
C ILE A 45 0.48 -5.20 13.58
N PRO A 46 0.64 -6.30 12.82
CA PRO A 46 1.69 -6.37 11.79
C PRO A 46 1.58 -5.28 10.73
N ALA A 47 0.37 -4.98 10.23
CA ALA A 47 0.16 -3.91 9.27
C ALA A 47 0.56 -2.55 9.84
N ALA A 48 0.11 -2.24 11.07
CA ALA A 48 0.43 -0.99 11.75
C ALA A 48 1.96 -0.83 11.93
N LEU A 49 2.66 -1.88 12.36
CA LEU A 49 4.12 -1.84 12.49
C LEU A 49 4.81 -1.55 11.15
N CYS A 50 4.36 -2.17 10.06
CA CYS A 50 4.89 -1.89 8.73
C CYS A 50 4.72 -0.41 8.36
N PHE A 51 3.55 0.18 8.60
CA PHE A 51 3.33 1.61 8.31
C PHE A 51 4.09 2.54 9.26
N ILE A 52 4.18 2.23 10.55
CA ILE A 52 4.93 3.02 11.54
C ILE A 52 6.41 3.11 11.12
N TYR A 53 7.04 1.97 10.85
CA TYR A 53 8.44 1.94 10.47
C TYR A 53 8.65 2.46 9.04
N GLY A 54 7.76 2.15 8.10
CA GLY A 54 7.84 2.67 6.74
C GLY A 54 7.76 4.19 6.68
N ILE A 55 6.82 4.80 7.43
CA ILE A 55 6.67 6.26 7.51
C ILE A 55 7.94 6.88 8.09
N ARG A 56 8.52 6.29 9.14
CA ARG A 56 9.78 6.77 9.72
C ARG A 56 10.88 6.87 8.67
N PHE A 57 11.14 5.79 7.92
CA PHE A 57 12.21 5.79 6.91
C PHE A 57 11.91 6.70 5.73
N ALA A 58 10.64 6.77 5.28
CA ALA A 58 10.24 7.68 4.23
C ALA A 58 10.37 9.15 4.66
N PHE A 59 9.99 9.47 5.90
CA PHE A 59 10.08 10.84 6.44
C PHE A 59 11.54 11.29 6.49
N GLU A 60 12.44 10.44 6.96
CA GLU A 60 13.89 10.71 6.96
C GLU A 60 14.48 10.92 5.55
N TYR A 61 13.85 10.36 4.50
CA TYR A 61 14.28 10.56 3.12
C TYR A 61 13.70 11.83 2.48
N PHE A 62 12.41 12.10 2.71
CA PHE A 62 11.71 13.24 2.11
C PHE A 62 11.83 14.54 2.91
N ASN A 63 12.28 14.49 4.17
CA ASN A 63 12.35 15.63 5.11
C ASN A 63 11.02 16.41 5.22
N SER A 64 9.89 15.76 4.93
CA SER A 64 8.56 16.34 4.89
C SER A 64 7.53 15.28 5.22
N GLY A 65 6.48 15.63 5.96
CA GLY A 65 5.36 14.73 6.26
C GLY A 65 4.51 14.41 5.02
N TRP A 66 4.50 15.30 4.03
CA TRP A 66 3.75 15.12 2.79
C TRP A 66 4.36 14.05 1.88
N GLY A 67 5.69 13.94 1.86
CA GLY A 67 6.41 12.98 1.04
C GLY A 67 5.96 11.53 1.27
N PRO A 68 6.05 11.00 2.50
CA PRO A 68 5.57 9.66 2.84
C PRO A 68 4.09 9.45 2.52
N ARG A 69 3.23 10.45 2.79
CA ARG A 69 1.78 10.33 2.56
C ARG A 69 1.46 10.09 1.09
N PHE A 70 2.02 10.90 0.21
CA PHE A 70 1.85 10.75 -1.23
C PHE A 70 2.58 9.53 -1.77
N TYR A 71 3.73 9.18 -1.21
CA TYR A 71 4.48 7.99 -1.61
C TYR A 71 3.72 6.69 -1.34
N ILE A 72 3.15 6.53 -0.14
CA ILE A 72 2.29 5.37 0.21
C ILE A 72 1.07 5.30 -0.72
N PHE A 73 0.42 6.45 -0.95
CA PHE A 73 -0.72 6.54 -1.86
C PHE A 73 -0.35 6.02 -3.25
N SER A 74 0.79 6.41 -3.79
CA SER A 74 1.17 5.96 -5.12
C SER A 74 1.56 4.49 -5.18
N LEU A 75 2.19 3.95 -4.13
CA LEU A 75 2.45 2.51 -4.02
C LEU A 75 1.16 1.68 -3.96
N SER A 76 0.06 2.25 -3.47
CA SER A 76 -1.23 1.56 -3.41
C SER A 76 -1.75 1.17 -4.79
N PHE A 77 -1.48 1.97 -5.83
CA PHE A 77 -1.85 1.68 -7.22
C PHE A 77 -1.02 0.58 -7.87
N VAL A 78 0.03 0.09 -7.20
CA VAL A 78 0.77 -1.09 -7.63
C VAL A 78 0.26 -2.33 -6.87
N VAL A 79 0.16 -2.23 -5.55
CA VAL A 79 -0.15 -3.38 -4.68
C VAL A 79 -1.62 -3.77 -4.78
N MET A 80 -2.54 -2.83 -4.56
CA MET A 80 -3.97 -3.13 -4.47
C MET A 80 -4.50 -3.76 -5.77
N PRO A 81 -4.20 -3.20 -6.96
CA PRO A 81 -4.76 -3.76 -8.17
C PRO A 81 -4.16 -5.12 -8.56
N THR A 82 -2.91 -5.38 -8.18
CA THR A 82 -2.29 -6.70 -8.36
C THR A 82 -3.02 -7.76 -7.54
N LEU A 83 -3.38 -7.44 -6.29
CA LEU A 83 -4.12 -8.33 -5.40
C LEU A 83 -5.57 -8.52 -5.85
N PHE A 84 -6.24 -7.45 -6.30
CA PHE A 84 -7.60 -7.55 -6.86
C PHE A 84 -7.64 -8.39 -8.14
N TRP A 85 -6.66 -8.22 -9.01
CA TRP A 85 -6.55 -9.04 -10.21
C TRP A 85 -6.31 -10.51 -9.88
N TYR A 86 -5.41 -10.80 -8.94
CA TYR A 86 -5.05 -12.17 -8.58
C TYR A 86 -6.14 -12.92 -7.80
N PHE A 87 -6.73 -12.29 -6.77
CA PHE A 87 -7.67 -12.98 -5.87
C PHE A 87 -9.14 -12.78 -6.23
N MET A 88 -9.50 -11.66 -6.85
CA MET A 88 -10.90 -11.31 -7.16
C MET A 88 -11.20 -11.37 -8.66
N ASN A 89 -10.21 -11.74 -9.50
CA ASN A 89 -10.31 -11.77 -10.97
C ASN A 89 -10.80 -10.44 -11.58
N GLU A 90 -10.59 -9.32 -10.89
CA GLU A 90 -10.95 -8.00 -11.41
C GLU A 90 -9.90 -7.51 -12.40
N SER A 91 -10.34 -7.00 -13.56
CA SER A 91 -9.39 -6.50 -14.56
C SER A 91 -8.71 -5.22 -14.06
N PHE A 92 -7.40 -5.29 -13.85
CA PHE A 92 -6.61 -4.09 -13.61
C PHE A 92 -6.58 -3.16 -14.83
N PHE A 93 -6.62 -3.71 -16.04
CA PHE A 93 -6.49 -2.99 -17.30
C PHE A 93 -7.77 -2.26 -17.72
N THR A 94 -8.46 -1.63 -16.78
CA THR A 94 -9.51 -0.67 -17.11
C THR A 94 -8.90 0.71 -17.31
N PHE A 95 -9.51 1.51 -18.20
CA PHE A 95 -9.05 2.87 -18.47
C PHE A 95 -8.92 3.71 -17.20
N LYS A 96 -9.87 3.56 -16.26
CA LYS A 96 -9.89 4.27 -14.99
C LYS A 96 -8.65 3.94 -14.14
N ASN A 97 -8.32 2.66 -14.00
CA ASN A 97 -7.19 2.20 -13.17
C ASN A 97 -5.84 2.63 -13.76
N ILE A 98 -5.67 2.53 -15.08
CA ILE A 98 -4.44 2.95 -15.77
C ILE A 98 -4.25 4.46 -15.64
N ALA A 99 -5.30 5.25 -15.89
CA ALA A 99 -5.23 6.71 -15.77
C ALA A 99 -4.90 7.15 -14.33
N SER A 100 -5.52 6.55 -13.32
CA SER A 100 -5.21 6.84 -11.90
C SER A 100 -3.78 6.45 -11.52
N THR A 101 -3.27 5.34 -12.05
CA THR A 101 -1.89 4.89 -11.80
C THR A 101 -0.88 5.87 -12.39
N ILE A 102 -1.10 6.37 -13.61
CA ILE A 102 -0.24 7.38 -14.24
C ILE A 102 -0.20 8.67 -13.40
N LEU A 103 -1.36 9.13 -12.94
CA LEU A 103 -1.44 10.31 -12.06
C LEU A 103 -0.69 10.08 -10.73
N ALA A 104 -0.80 8.89 -10.15
CA ALA A 104 -0.09 8.54 -8.94
C ALA A 104 1.44 8.60 -9.12
N PHE A 105 1.98 8.14 -10.26
CA PHE A 105 3.40 8.28 -10.58
C PHE A 105 3.82 9.75 -10.76
N ALA A 106 2.99 10.58 -11.39
CA ALA A 106 3.26 12.01 -11.52
C ALA A 106 3.35 12.71 -10.16
N ILE A 107 2.48 12.36 -9.20
CA ILE A 107 2.53 12.87 -7.83
C ILE A 107 3.87 12.52 -7.15
N VAL A 108 4.32 11.26 -7.24
CA VAL A 108 5.62 10.85 -6.65
C VAL A 108 6.76 11.64 -7.28
N TYR A 109 6.75 11.80 -8.60
CA TYR A 109 7.79 12.55 -9.31
C TYR A 109 7.87 14.00 -8.82
N ILE A 110 6.73 14.68 -8.64
CA ILE A 110 6.68 16.04 -8.09
C ILE A 110 7.26 16.08 -6.68
N GLN A 111 6.87 15.15 -5.80
CA GLN A 111 7.38 15.06 -4.42
C GLN A 111 8.88 14.72 -4.35
N MET A 112 9.42 14.03 -5.35
CA MET A 112 10.85 13.74 -5.45
C MET A 112 11.67 14.93 -6.00
N ARG A 113 11.10 15.69 -6.96
CA ARG A 113 11.78 16.83 -7.61
C ARG A 113 11.74 18.12 -6.80
N LEU A 114 10.61 18.40 -6.13
CA LEU A 114 10.40 19.62 -5.34
C LEU A 114 10.64 19.39 -3.83
N LYS A 115 11.64 18.54 -3.52
CA LYS A 115 12.08 18.28 -2.14
C LYS A 115 12.56 19.54 -1.43
#